data_AF-A0A090AI10-F1
#
_entry.id   AF-A0A090AI10-F1
#
_cell.length_a   1.000
_cell.length_b   1.000
_cell.length_c   1.000
_cell.angle_alpha   90.00
_cell.angle_beta   90.00
_cell.angle_gamma   90.00
#
_symmetry.space_group_name_H-M   'P 1'
#
loop_
_entity.id
_entity.type
_entity.pdbx_description
1 polymer ?
#
loop_
_entity_poly.entity_id
_entity_poly.type
_entity_poly.pdbx_seq_one_letter_code
_entity_poly.pdbx_strand_id
1 'polypeptide(L)'
;MNCPRCQNEKIVKNGSIHKGKPKYKCQACGRQFVENPTKKRISEESRQLIDKCRCEKISLRGIHRITGIALSWIQNYVNIKSRQVIEQPKPLSDKKKAAYQSNVTRGGVLLGQNEINNGYG
;
A
#
# COMPACT_ATOMS: atom_id res chain seq x y z
N MET A 1 9.50 -13.67 28.79
CA MET A 1 9.28 -12.77 27.63
C MET A 1 10.36 -13.08 26.63
N ASN A 2 10.00 -13.37 25.38
CA ASN A 2 10.95 -13.79 24.33
C ASN A 2 10.91 -12.80 23.17
N CYS A 3 12.01 -12.71 22.41
CA CYS A 3 12.05 -11.79 21.29
C CYS A 3 11.04 -12.21 20.21
N PRO A 4 10.11 -11.35 19.77
CA PRO A 4 9.12 -11.74 18.76
C PRO A 4 9.71 -12.01 17.37
N ARG A 5 11.01 -11.73 17.16
CA ARG A 5 11.72 -11.98 15.90
C ARG A 5 12.53 -13.28 15.94
N CYS A 6 13.38 -13.44 16.94
CA CYS A 6 14.32 -14.57 17.02
C CYS A 6 14.08 -15.50 18.21
N GLN A 7 13.02 -15.27 18.98
CA GLN A 7 12.57 -16.09 20.14
C GLN A 7 13.60 -16.23 21.29
N ASN A 8 14.75 -15.58 21.18
CA ASN A 8 15.78 -15.56 22.21
C ASN A 8 15.29 -14.84 23.48
N GLU A 9 15.78 -15.30 24.64
CA GLU A 9 15.45 -14.83 25.98
C GLU A 9 16.32 -13.65 26.44
N LYS A 10 17.46 -13.41 25.78
CA LYS A 10 18.39 -12.32 26.12
C LYS A 10 17.78 -10.96 25.76
N ILE A 11 17.00 -10.40 26.69
CA ILE A 11 16.24 -9.15 26.53
C ILE A 11 16.57 -8.20 27.69
N VAL A 12 16.83 -6.94 27.35
CA VAL A 12 17.10 -5.87 28.31
C VAL A 12 16.10 -4.72 28.18
N LYS A 13 15.79 -4.04 29.28
CA LYS A 13 14.96 -2.82 29.28
C LYS A 13 15.75 -1.69 28.60
N ASN A 14 15.13 -0.99 27.65
CA ASN A 14 15.79 0.01 26.79
C ASN A 14 15.10 1.39 26.86
N GLY A 15 14.76 1.82 28.08
CA GLY A 15 13.97 3.04 28.34
C GLY A 15 12.47 2.85 28.11
N SER A 16 11.77 3.93 27.81
CA SER A 16 10.31 3.97 27.69
C SER A 16 9.85 4.61 26.38
N ILE A 17 8.63 4.32 25.94
CA ILE A 17 7.96 5.11 24.89
C ILE A 17 7.39 6.40 25.50
N HIS A 18 7.03 7.38 24.66
CA HIS A 18 6.42 8.64 25.10
C HIS A 18 5.18 8.45 26.01
N LYS A 19 4.44 7.34 25.84
CA LYS A 19 3.30 6.94 26.70
C LYS A 19 3.72 6.26 28.01
N GLY A 20 4.98 6.35 28.43
CA GLY A 20 5.51 5.77 29.67
C GLY A 20 5.74 4.25 29.67
N LYS A 21 5.18 3.48 28.72
CA LYS A 21 5.38 2.02 28.68
C LYS A 21 6.86 1.65 28.46
N PRO A 22 7.39 0.64 29.16
CA PRO A 22 8.77 0.20 28.97
C PRO A 22 8.96 -0.38 27.57
N LYS A 23 10.10 -0.06 26.95
CA LYS A 23 10.56 -0.73 25.74
C LYS A 23 11.69 -1.69 26.11
N TYR A 24 11.84 -2.74 25.33
CA TYR A 24 12.83 -3.80 25.51
C TYR A 24 13.66 -3.93 24.24
N LYS A 25 14.91 -4.37 24.37
CA LYS A 25 15.84 -4.65 23.27
C LYS A 25 16.35 -6.07 23.42
N CYS A 26 16.23 -6.87 22.36
CA CYS A 26 16.87 -8.17 22.28
C CYS A 26 18.37 -7.98 22.01
N GLN A 27 19.22 -8.65 22.80
CA GLN A 27 20.68 -8.60 22.60
C GLN A 27 21.14 -9.49 21.45
N ALA A 28 20.41 -10.56 21.13
CA ALA A 28 20.80 -11.49 20.06
C ALA A 28 20.56 -10.92 18.65
N CYS A 29 19.45 -10.21 18.43
CA CYS A 29 19.09 -9.67 17.10
C CYS A 29 18.96 -8.14 17.06
N GLY A 30 19.21 -7.45 18.16
CA GLY A 30 19.10 -5.99 18.28
C GLY A 30 17.67 -5.43 18.24
N ARG A 31 16.64 -6.27 18.07
CA ARG A 31 15.25 -5.84 17.91
C ARG A 31 14.73 -5.13 19.15
N GLN A 32 14.16 -3.95 18.97
CA GLN A 32 13.43 -3.22 20.01
C GLN A 32 11.92 -3.48 19.93
N PHE A 33 11.25 -3.71 21.06
CA PHE A 33 9.81 -3.97 21.12
C PHE A 33 9.23 -3.52 22.47
N VAL A 34 7.90 -3.44 22.56
CA VAL A 34 7.17 -3.08 23.79
C VAL A 34 6.34 -4.28 24.18
N GLU A 35 6.23 -4.54 25.48
CA GLU A 35 5.35 -5.57 26.02
C GLU A 35 3.88 -5.19 25.75
N ASN A 36 3.10 -6.14 25.21
CA ASN A 36 1.70 -5.94 24.84
C ASN A 36 1.49 -4.69 23.94
N PRO A 37 1.96 -4.73 22.68
CA PRO A 37 1.83 -3.61 21.77
C PRO A 37 0.35 -3.32 21.48
N THR A 38 -0.16 -2.20 21.97
CA THR A 38 -1.53 -1.72 21.71
C THR A 38 -1.71 -1.12 20.31
N LYS A 39 -1.00 -1.65 19.30
CA LYS A 39 -1.18 -1.18 17.93
C LYS A 39 -2.59 -1.58 17.51
N LYS A 40 -3.50 -0.60 17.35
CA LYS A 40 -4.81 -0.81 16.72
C LYS A 40 -4.56 -1.25 15.28
N ARG A 41 -4.40 -2.55 15.06
CA ARG A 41 -4.41 -3.14 13.72
C ARG A 41 -5.86 -3.13 13.28
N ILE A 42 -6.13 -2.59 12.11
CA ILE A 42 -7.47 -2.67 11.52
C ILE A 42 -7.70 -4.14 11.16
N SER A 43 -8.80 -4.69 11.67
CA SER A 43 -9.20 -6.09 11.42
C SER A 43 -9.42 -6.32 9.93
N GLU A 44 -9.33 -7.57 9.52
CA GLU A 44 -9.59 -7.92 8.12
C GLU A 44 -11.05 -7.64 7.73
N GLU A 45 -11.99 -7.91 8.63
CA GLU A 45 -13.41 -7.60 8.47
C GLU A 45 -13.65 -6.11 8.18
N SER A 46 -12.94 -5.23 8.89
CA SER A 46 -13.02 -3.78 8.66
C SER A 46 -12.52 -3.39 7.26
N ARG A 47 -11.49 -4.07 6.75
CA ARG A 47 -10.98 -3.83 5.39
C ARG A 47 -11.97 -4.30 4.34
N GLN A 48 -12.55 -5.47 4.53
CA GLN A 48 -13.59 -6.01 3.66
C GLN A 48 -14.81 -5.08 3.63
N LEU A 49 -15.22 -4.53 4.78
CA LEU A 49 -16.29 -3.54 4.84
C LEU A 49 -15.95 -2.28 4.04
N ILE A 50 -14.74 -1.73 4.21
CA ILE A 50 -14.28 -0.56 3.43
C ILE A 50 -14.33 -0.87 1.93
N ASP A 51 -13.90 -2.07 1.51
CA ASP A 51 -13.92 -2.48 0.11
C ASP A 51 -15.36 -2.57 -0.44
N LYS A 52 -16.29 -3.17 0.29
CA LYS A 52 -17.72 -3.20 -0.07
C LYS A 52 -18.30 -1.79 -0.21
N CYS A 53 -18.03 -0.90 0.77
CA CYS A 53 -18.48 0.48 0.70
C CYS A 53 -17.95 1.22 -0.54
N ARG A 54 -16.74 0.88 -1.01
CA ARG A 54 -16.20 1.46 -2.24
C ARG A 54 -16.87 0.94 -3.50
N CYS A 55 -17.30 -0.32 -3.54
CA CYS A 55 -18.10 -0.87 -4.64
C CYS A 55 -19.42 -0.09 -4.80
N GLU A 56 -20.04 0.29 -3.68
CA GLU A 56 -21.23 1.16 -3.63
C GLU A 56 -20.94 2.65 -3.88
N LYS A 57 -19.71 2.99 -4.28
CA LYS A 57 -19.26 4.37 -4.56
C LYS A 57 -19.43 5.35 -3.38
N ILE A 58 -19.43 4.85 -2.15
CA ILE A 58 -19.49 5.70 -0.95
C ILE A 58 -18.20 6.53 -0.85
N SER A 59 -18.35 7.83 -0.59
CA SER A 59 -17.20 8.73 -0.39
C SER A 59 -16.33 8.30 0.79
N LEU A 60 -15.03 8.57 0.76
CA LEU A 60 -14.12 8.23 1.87
C LEU A 60 -14.56 8.86 3.21
N ARG A 61 -15.14 10.06 3.17
CA ARG A 61 -15.74 10.72 4.33
C ARG A 61 -16.99 9.98 4.83
N GLY A 62 -17.80 9.45 3.92
CA GLY A 62 -18.92 8.56 4.27
C GLY A 62 -18.46 7.28 4.94
N ILE A 63 -17.43 6.63 4.39
CA ILE A 63 -16.84 5.41 4.97
C ILE A 63 -16.27 5.68 6.37
N HIS A 64 -15.62 6.83 6.57
CA HIS A 64 -15.15 7.27 7.90
C HIS A 64 -16.31 7.34 8.90
N ARG A 65 -17.45 7.93 8.53
CA ARG A 65 -18.63 8.03 9.41
C ARG A 65 -19.25 6.66 9.72
N ILE A 66 -19.29 5.76 8.75
CA ILE A 66 -19.86 4.41 8.91
C ILE A 66 -18.97 3.53 9.80
N THR A 67 -17.66 3.55 9.56
CA THR A 67 -16.72 2.61 10.18
C THR A 67 -16.02 3.16 11.43
N GLY A 68 -16.04 4.49 11.64
CA GLY A 68 -15.28 5.17 12.69
C GLY A 68 -13.76 5.16 12.47
N ILE A 69 -13.26 4.60 11.36
CA ILE A 69 -11.83 4.50 11.06
C ILE A 69 -11.31 5.85 10.57
N ALA A 70 -10.16 6.28 11.08
CA ALA A 70 -9.55 7.56 10.72
C ALA A 70 -9.46 7.75 9.19
N LEU A 71 -9.93 8.89 8.70
CA LEU A 71 -9.99 9.20 7.27
C LEU A 71 -8.62 9.08 6.57
N SER A 72 -7.55 9.54 7.23
CA SER A 72 -6.17 9.43 6.72
C SER A 72 -5.74 7.98 6.52
N TRP A 73 -6.17 7.07 7.40
CA TRP A 73 -5.91 5.65 7.27
C TRP A 73 -6.63 5.08 6.05
N ILE A 74 -7.92 5.40 5.88
CA ILE A 74 -8.72 4.94 4.73
C ILE A 74 -8.10 5.44 3.42
N GLN A 75 -7.73 6.71 3.35
CA GLN A 75 -7.08 7.29 2.18
C GLN A 75 -5.77 6.55 1.82
N ASN A 76 -4.91 6.30 2.82
CA ASN A 76 -3.66 5.58 2.60
C ASN A 76 -3.91 4.15 2.13
N TYR A 77 -4.86 3.44 2.77
CA TYR A 77 -5.25 2.09 2.39
C TYR A 77 -5.72 2.03 0.92
N VAL A 78 -6.59 2.95 0.52
CA VAL A 78 -7.09 3.03 -0.86
C VAL A 78 -5.97 3.35 -1.85
N ASN A 79 -5.04 4.24 -1.49
CA ASN A 79 -3.90 4.59 -2.34
C ASN A 79 -2.90 3.43 -2.52
N ILE A 80 -2.70 2.62 -1.47
CA ILE A 80 -1.89 1.40 -1.58
C ILE A 80 -2.58 0.41 -2.52
N LYS A 81 -3.88 0.18 -2.33
CA LYS A 81 -4.64 -0.77 -3.13
C LYS A 81 -4.78 -0.34 -4.58
N SER A 82 -4.93 0.96 -4.86
CA SER A 82 -4.98 1.47 -6.24
C SER A 82 -3.64 1.31 -6.96
N ARG A 83 -2.51 1.51 -6.26
CA ARG A 83 -1.17 1.25 -6.82
C ARG A 83 -0.96 -0.21 -7.20
N GLN A 84 -1.46 -1.15 -6.39
CA GLN A 84 -1.41 -2.59 -6.70
C GLN A 84 -2.21 -2.95 -7.97
N VAL A 85 -3.26 -2.19 -8.30
CA VAL A 85 -4.08 -2.43 -9.50
C VAL A 85 -3.49 -1.74 -10.74
N ILE A 86 -2.63 -0.72 -10.59
CA ILE A 86 -2.01 0.02 -11.71
C ILE A 86 -0.95 -0.82 -12.46
N GLU A 87 -0.52 -1.98 -11.91
CA GLU A 87 0.26 -2.96 -12.68
C GLU A 87 -0.56 -3.63 -13.82
N GLN A 88 -1.88 -3.39 -13.88
CA GLN A 88 -2.67 -3.66 -15.08
C GLN A 88 -2.80 -2.35 -15.88
N PRO A 89 -2.26 -2.27 -17.11
CA PRO A 89 -2.29 -1.05 -17.90
C PRO A 89 -3.75 -0.62 -18.10
N LYS A 90 -4.09 0.56 -17.58
CA LYS A 90 -5.41 1.15 -17.78
C LYS A 90 -5.53 1.52 -19.26
N PRO A 91 -6.53 1.03 -20.02
CA PRO A 91 -6.67 1.41 -21.41
C PRO A 91 -6.81 2.93 -21.50
N LEU A 92 -5.89 3.56 -22.22
CA LEU A 92 -5.93 4.99 -22.50
C LEU A 92 -7.26 5.32 -23.17
N SER A 93 -7.97 6.32 -22.65
CA SER A 93 -9.21 6.79 -23.28
C SER A 93 -8.93 7.29 -24.69
N ASP A 94 -9.85 7.08 -25.63
CA ASP A 94 -9.61 7.35 -27.06
C ASP A 94 -9.25 8.81 -27.34
N LYS A 95 -9.73 9.74 -26.50
CA LYS A 95 -9.34 11.17 -26.54
C LYS A 95 -7.85 11.41 -26.26
N LYS A 96 -7.19 10.54 -25.48
CA LYS A 96 -5.76 10.61 -25.18
C LYS A 96 -4.89 9.90 -26.22
N LYS A 97 -5.42 8.90 -26.95
CA LYS A 97 -4.71 8.23 -28.05
C LYS A 97 -4.44 9.18 -29.22
N ALA A 98 -5.42 10.01 -29.58
CA ALA A 98 -5.28 10.99 -30.66
C ALA A 98 -4.19 12.03 -30.39
N ALA A 99 -4.06 12.49 -29.14
CA ALA A 99 -3.04 13.47 -28.75
C ALA A 99 -1.61 12.88 -28.75
N TYR A 100 -1.45 11.58 -28.54
CA TYR A 100 -0.15 10.92 -28.62
C TYR A 100 0.29 10.72 -30.08
N GLN A 101 -0.63 10.31 -30.96
CA GLN A 101 -0.35 10.14 -32.39
C GLN A 101 -0.03 11.47 -33.10
N SER A 102 -0.66 12.59 -32.71
CA SER A 102 -0.36 13.91 -33.28
C SER A 102 0.99 14.49 -32.84
N ASN A 103 1.53 14.03 -31.71
CA ASN A 103 2.81 14.49 -31.18
C ASN A 103 4.00 13.68 -31.75
N VAL A 104 3.78 12.45 -32.19
CA VAL A 104 4.78 11.63 -32.90
C VAL A 104 5.04 12.13 -34.32
N THR A 105 4.05 12.72 -34.97
CA THR A 105 4.18 13.24 -36.36
C THR A 105 4.77 14.64 -36.46
N ARG A 106 4.89 15.38 -35.35
CA ARG A 106 5.41 16.77 -35.32
C ARG A 106 6.85 16.92 -34.84
N GLY A 107 7.41 15.91 -34.16
CA GLY A 107 8.81 15.89 -33.74
C GLY A 107 9.53 14.72 -34.41
N GLY A 108 10.14 14.97 -35.56
CA GLY A 108 10.80 13.96 -36.37
C GLY A 108 11.87 13.18 -35.60
N VAL A 109 11.69 11.87 -35.49
CA VAL A 109 12.75 10.87 -35.44
C VAL A 109 12.23 9.65 -36.20
N LEU A 110 12.64 9.52 -37.47
CA LEU A 110 12.55 8.26 -38.20
C LEU A 110 13.61 7.33 -37.61
N LEU A 111 13.20 6.33 -36.83
CA LEU A 111 14.05 5.19 -36.54
C LEU A 111 13.25 3.88 -36.59
N GLY A 112 13.53 3.13 -37.66
CA GLY A 112 13.57 1.67 -37.64
C GLY A 112 12.23 0.96 -37.71
N GLN A 113 11.81 0.62 -38.94
CA GLN A 113 11.07 -0.62 -39.18
C GLN A 113 11.97 -1.78 -38.76
N ASN A 114 11.85 -2.25 -37.53
CA ASN A 114 12.37 -3.57 -37.17
C ASN A 114 11.20 -4.55 -37.31
N GLU A 115 11.18 -5.17 -38.49
CA GLU A 115 10.53 -6.43 -38.75
C GLU A 115 10.90 -7.43 -37.66
N ILE A 116 9.90 -7.95 -36.93
CA ILE A 116 10.02 -9.26 -36.29
C ILE A 116 8.74 -10.00 -36.64
N ASN A 117 8.82 -10.71 -37.77
CA ASN A 117 8.06 -11.93 -37.99
C ASN A 117 8.35 -12.90 -36.84
N ASN A 118 7.30 -13.39 -36.17
CA ASN A 118 7.17 -14.70 -35.50
C ASN A 118 5.88 -14.62 -34.65
N GLY A 119 4.77 -15.30 -34.93
CA GLY A 119 4.60 -16.57 -35.62
C GLY A 119 4.56 -17.73 -34.63
N TYR A 120 3.57 -17.77 -33.74
CA TYR A 120 3.05 -18.94 -32.99
C TYR A 120 1.66 -18.50 -32.48
N GLY A 121 0.56 -19.22 -32.56
CA GLY A 121 0.26 -20.63 -32.81
C GLY A 121 -1.09 -20.87 -32.13
#